data_AF-A0A151IZY6-F1
#
_entry.id   AF-A0A151IZY6-F1
#
_cell.length_a   1.000
_cell.length_b   1.000
_cell.length_c   1.000
_cell.angle_alpha   90.00
_cell.angle_beta   90.00
_cell.angle_gamma   90.00
#
_symmetry.space_group_name_H-M   'P 1'
#
loop_
_entity.id
_entity.type
_entity.pdbx_description
1 polymer ?
#
loop_
_entity_poly.entity_id
_entity_poly.type
_entity_poly.pdbx_seq_one_letter_code
_entity_poly.pdbx_strand_id
1 'polypeptide(L)'
;MLFSTTYGLNNSHTNTIHVGLQITNEGLFKPLVKLSGNNADGIYFDADSWKQFQDNMSYMNEYLTSDNRTKTNSVVLKNISINFTTTYGAKSILLAYKDEEEELRSTENISGNLRKEEVAFDSTPPSKKRGTYAVATVMQKTTFLGLQNVVKCVDAHLKQLESLTDNVNKCAQYLIREIELKLPVSYINQEIIKLILRGNYDEIERNVRTQINDLTFLDIYFSIIFLELISLRGIMKFLI
;
A
#
# COMPACT_ATOMS: atom_id res chain seq x y z
N MET A 1 -6.02 -5.44 -3.84
CA MET A 1 -5.28 -6.50 -3.12
C MET A 1 -6.20 -7.68 -2.94
N LEU A 2 -5.85 -8.81 -3.52
CA LEU A 2 -6.53 -10.10 -3.39
C LEU A 2 -6.30 -10.66 -1.97
N PHE A 3 -7.28 -11.39 -1.42
CA PHE A 3 -7.25 -11.95 -0.05
C PHE A 3 -6.87 -10.93 1.03
N SER A 4 -7.36 -9.70 0.86
CA SER A 4 -7.01 -8.60 1.75
C SER A 4 -7.81 -8.64 3.05
N THR A 5 -7.10 -8.48 4.16
CA THR A 5 -7.69 -8.23 5.48
C THR A 5 -7.32 -6.82 5.91
N THR A 6 -8.29 -6.08 6.46
CA THR A 6 -8.11 -4.71 6.91
C THR A 6 -8.30 -4.62 8.42
N TYR A 7 -7.37 -3.98 9.11
CA TYR A 7 -7.46 -3.70 10.54
C TYR A 7 -7.53 -2.19 10.77
N GLY A 8 -8.52 -1.76 11.54
CA GLY A 8 -8.62 -0.38 12.03
C GLY A 8 -7.57 -0.12 13.12
N LEU A 9 -6.82 0.97 12.99
CA LEU A 9 -5.79 1.36 13.95
C LEU A 9 -6.29 2.39 14.98
N ASN A 10 -7.45 2.98 14.74
CA ASN A 10 -8.11 3.92 15.63
C ASN A 10 -9.62 3.78 15.54
N ASN A 11 -10.34 4.36 16.51
CA ASN A 11 -11.81 4.24 16.59
C ASN A 11 -12.52 4.82 15.35
N SER A 12 -11.95 5.85 14.73
CA SER A 12 -12.50 6.46 13.52
C SER A 12 -12.22 5.67 12.25
N HIS A 13 -11.42 4.59 12.32
CA HIS A 13 -10.98 3.79 11.18
C HIS A 13 -10.38 4.61 10.03
N THR A 14 -9.84 5.78 10.36
CA THR A 14 -9.19 6.71 9.42
C THR A 14 -7.74 6.34 9.16
N ASN A 15 -7.17 5.54 10.04
CA ASN A 15 -5.91 4.86 9.83
C ASN A 15 -6.17 3.36 9.84
N THR A 16 -5.69 2.68 8.80
CA THR A 16 -5.90 1.24 8.61
C THR A 16 -4.60 0.59 8.18
N ILE A 17 -4.45 -0.68 8.51
CA ILE A 17 -3.42 -1.54 7.93
C ILE A 17 -4.10 -2.66 7.15
N HIS A 18 -3.67 -2.86 5.92
CA HIS A 18 -4.17 -3.89 5.03
C HIS A 18 -3.05 -4.90 4.78
N VAL A 19 -3.41 -6.18 4.72
CA VAL A 19 -2.47 -7.26 4.38
C VAL A 19 -3.14 -8.10 3.31
N GLY A 20 -2.48 -8.28 2.16
CA GLY A 20 -3.09 -8.94 1.01
C GLY A 20 -2.08 -9.20 -0.10
N LEU A 21 -2.52 -9.89 -1.15
CA LEU A 21 -1.75 -10.10 -2.37
C LEU A 21 -1.98 -8.94 -3.34
N GLN A 22 -0.90 -8.32 -3.81
CA GLN A 22 -0.94 -7.25 -4.80
C GLN A 22 -0.30 -7.74 -6.09
N ILE A 23 -0.91 -7.42 -7.23
CA ILE A 23 -0.33 -7.71 -8.54
C ILE A 23 0.84 -6.74 -8.82
N THR A 24 1.98 -7.29 -9.22
CA THR A 24 3.14 -6.51 -9.67
C THR A 24 2.96 -6.08 -11.12
N ASN A 25 3.87 -5.22 -11.60
CA ASN A 25 3.93 -4.87 -13.02
C ASN A 25 4.22 -6.07 -13.94
N GLU A 26 4.79 -7.15 -13.39
CA GLU A 26 5.07 -8.41 -14.08
C GLU A 26 3.86 -9.35 -14.10
N GLY A 27 2.73 -8.97 -13.49
CA GLY A 27 1.54 -9.83 -13.41
C GLY A 27 1.53 -10.82 -12.27
N LEU A 28 2.52 -10.80 -11.39
CA LEU A 28 2.62 -11.73 -10.27
C LEU A 28 1.96 -11.17 -9.03
N PHE A 29 1.19 -11.99 -8.33
CA PHE A 29 0.71 -11.69 -7.00
C PHE A 29 1.85 -11.80 -6.00
N LYS A 30 2.07 -10.75 -5.21
CA LYS A 30 3.02 -10.73 -4.10
C LYS A 30 2.33 -10.27 -2.81
N PRO A 31 2.63 -10.89 -1.66
CA PRO A 31 2.11 -10.46 -0.37
C PRO A 31 2.73 -9.12 0.02
N LEU A 32 1.89 -8.17 0.41
CA LEU A 32 2.28 -6.85 0.86
C LEU A 32 1.45 -6.42 2.07
N VAL A 33 2.02 -5.51 2.85
CA VAL A 33 1.34 -4.77 3.90
C VAL A 33 1.16 -3.33 3.42
N LYS A 34 -0.02 -2.76 3.57
CA LYS A 34 -0.31 -1.36 3.23
C LYS A 34 -0.79 -0.64 4.47
N LEU A 35 -0.07 0.40 4.89
CA LEU A 35 -0.51 1.33 5.92
C LEU A 35 -1.19 2.53 5.25
N SER A 36 -2.47 2.75 5.55
CA SER A 36 -3.26 3.85 4.99
C SER A 36 -3.63 4.85 6.08
N GLY A 37 -3.70 6.13 5.70
CA GLY A 37 -4.20 7.22 6.52
C GLY A 37 -5.17 8.10 5.74
N ASN A 38 -5.78 9.05 6.43
CA ASN A 38 -6.94 9.82 5.97
C ASN A 38 -6.89 10.37 4.53
N ASN A 39 -5.71 10.69 3.99
CA ASN A 39 -5.56 11.34 2.67
C ASN A 39 -4.38 10.82 1.83
N ALA A 40 -3.81 9.66 2.16
CA ALA A 40 -2.65 9.11 1.43
C ALA A 40 -3.01 7.84 0.69
N ASP A 41 -2.39 7.63 -0.48
CA ASP A 41 -2.51 6.37 -1.25
C ASP A 41 -1.93 5.17 -0.48
N GLY A 42 -1.36 5.44 0.70
CA GLY A 42 -0.85 4.50 1.67
C GLY A 42 0.61 4.14 1.39
N ILE A 43 1.29 3.69 2.43
CA ILE A 43 2.66 3.21 2.34
C ILE A 43 2.62 1.69 2.26
N TYR A 44 3.14 1.16 1.16
CA TYR A 44 3.28 -0.27 0.94
C TYR A 44 4.63 -0.77 1.44
N PHE A 45 4.59 -1.89 2.15
CA PHE A 45 5.74 -2.62 2.66
C PHE A 45 5.74 -4.02 2.03
N ASP A 46 6.86 -4.38 1.42
CA ASP A 46 7.22 -5.77 1.21
C ASP A 46 7.70 -6.43 2.51
N ALA A 47 7.89 -7.75 2.51
CA ALA A 47 8.27 -8.49 3.71
C ALA A 47 9.51 -7.91 4.40
N ASP A 48 10.54 -7.53 3.64
CA ASP A 48 11.78 -6.98 4.20
C ASP A 48 11.57 -5.60 4.82
N SER A 49 10.87 -4.70 4.13
CA SER A 49 10.61 -3.34 4.61
C SER A 49 9.63 -3.34 5.78
N TRP A 50 8.67 -4.27 5.80
CA TRP A 50 7.77 -4.48 6.94
C TRP A 50 8.55 -4.91 8.17
N LYS A 51 9.46 -5.88 8.02
CA LYS A 51 10.35 -6.31 9.12
C LYS A 51 11.22 -5.17 9.64
N GLN A 52 11.87 -4.42 8.75
CA GLN A 52 12.67 -3.26 9.16
C GLN A 52 11.81 -2.19 9.85
N PHE A 53 10.57 -2.00 9.42
CA PHE A 53 9.63 -1.09 10.08
C PHE A 53 9.31 -1.56 11.51
N GLN A 54 9.09 -2.86 11.70
CA GLN A 54 8.88 -3.46 13.02
C GLN A 54 10.10 -3.32 13.94
N ASP A 55 11.32 -3.53 13.42
CA ASP A 55 12.56 -3.37 14.18
C ASP A 55 12.70 -1.94 14.75
N ASN A 56 12.13 -0.95 14.06
CA ASN A 56 12.12 0.44 14.49
C ASN A 56 10.93 0.81 15.40
N MET A 57 9.98 -0.09 15.66
CA MET A 57 8.80 0.21 16.50
C MET A 57 9.16 0.62 17.92
N SER A 58 10.22 0.05 18.51
CA SER A 58 10.66 0.45 19.84
C SER A 58 11.09 1.92 19.87
N TYR A 59 11.86 2.34 18.87
CA TYR A 59 12.32 3.72 18.73
C TYR A 59 11.17 4.70 18.52
N MET A 60 10.22 4.32 17.66
CA MET A 60 8.99 5.07 17.41
C MET A 60 8.13 5.22 18.68
N ASN A 61 8.02 4.15 19.47
CA ASN A 61 7.28 4.16 20.74
C ASN A 61 7.94 5.07 21.78
N GLU A 62 9.27 5.00 21.90
CA GLU A 62 10.03 5.86 22.80
C GLU A 62 9.80 7.34 22.46
N TYR A 63 9.89 7.71 21.18
CA TYR A 63 9.59 9.07 20.74
C TYR A 63 8.19 9.53 21.16
N LEU A 64 7.17 8.71 20.92
CA LEU A 64 5.76 9.03 21.20
C LEU A 64 5.43 9.10 22.68
N THR A 65 6.25 8.51 23.55
CA THR A 65 6.01 8.42 24.99
C THR A 65 6.92 9.31 25.82
N SER A 66 8.08 9.72 25.28
CA SER A 66 9.01 10.56 25.99
C SER A 66 8.48 11.98 26.19
N ASP A 67 8.88 12.63 27.29
CA ASP A 67 8.58 14.05 27.53
C ASP A 67 9.70 14.98 27.00
N ASN A 68 10.82 14.40 26.57
CA ASN A 68 11.94 15.16 26.05
C ASN A 68 11.61 15.76 24.66
N ARG A 69 12.01 17.02 24.48
CA ARG A 69 11.95 17.74 23.18
C ARG A 69 13.23 17.50 22.35
N THR A 70 13.93 16.40 22.60
CA THR A 70 15.18 16.10 21.89
C THR A 70 14.89 15.83 20.43
N LYS A 71 15.70 16.44 19.55
CA LYS A 71 15.62 16.23 18.12
C LYS A 71 15.82 14.75 17.82
N THR A 72 14.80 14.13 17.25
CA THR A 72 14.79 12.70 16.90
C THR A 72 15.24 12.58 15.45
N ASN A 73 16.12 11.63 15.16
CA ASN A 73 16.63 11.43 13.80
C ASN A 73 15.58 10.71 12.98
N SER A 74 15.46 11.06 11.69
CA SER A 74 14.60 10.31 10.79
C SER A 74 15.18 8.92 10.50
N VAL A 75 14.29 7.97 10.25
CA VAL A 75 14.65 6.61 9.83
C VAL A 75 14.31 6.46 8.36
N VAL A 76 15.19 5.83 7.59
CA VAL A 76 14.97 5.57 6.17
C VAL A 76 14.95 4.06 5.95
N LEU A 77 13.85 3.56 5.38
CA LEU A 77 13.61 2.15 5.07
C LEU A 77 13.38 2.03 3.56
N LYS A 78 14.38 1.55 2.81
CA LYS A 78 14.34 1.54 1.33
C LYS A 78 14.00 2.96 0.78
N ASN A 79 12.83 3.11 0.16
CA ASN A 79 12.30 4.36 -0.37
C ASN A 79 11.28 5.04 0.55
N ILE A 80 11.11 4.56 1.79
CA ILE A 80 10.18 5.11 2.79
C ILE A 80 10.99 5.92 3.81
N SER A 81 10.57 7.14 4.09
CA SER A 81 11.09 7.94 5.20
C SER A 81 10.11 7.98 6.36
N ILE A 82 10.65 7.83 7.56
CA ILE A 82 9.95 7.93 8.83
C ILE A 82 10.48 9.16 9.54
N ASN A 83 9.64 10.19 9.61
CA ASN A 83 9.94 11.48 10.20
C ASN A 83 9.15 11.68 11.49
N PHE A 84 9.74 12.43 12.41
CA PHE A 84 9.19 12.68 13.73
C PHE A 84 8.84 14.16 13.86
N THR A 85 7.59 14.48 14.17
CA THR A 85 7.14 15.87 14.34
C THR A 85 6.45 16.08 15.68
N THR A 86 6.64 17.28 16.23
CA THR A 86 5.92 17.74 17.41
C THR A 86 5.28 19.08 17.06
N THR A 87 3.96 19.17 17.10
CA THR A 87 3.23 20.41 16.82
C THR A 87 2.21 20.66 17.93
N TYR A 88 2.21 21.88 18.50
CA TYR A 88 1.36 22.24 19.64
C TYR A 88 1.47 21.27 20.83
N GLY A 89 2.65 20.68 21.05
CA GLY A 89 2.88 19.69 22.11
C GLY A 89 2.41 18.27 21.79
N ALA A 90 1.74 18.05 20.66
CA ALA A 90 1.36 16.72 20.20
C ALA A 90 2.47 16.12 19.32
N LYS A 91 2.88 14.89 19.65
CA LYS A 91 3.86 14.12 18.88
C LYS A 91 3.18 13.22 17.85
N SER A 92 3.76 13.13 16.66
CA SER A 92 3.36 12.18 15.63
C SER A 92 4.53 11.68 14.79
N ILE A 93 4.29 10.54 14.16
CA ILE A 93 5.17 9.90 13.19
C ILE A 93 4.58 10.14 11.81
N LEU A 94 5.42 10.56 10.88
CA LEU A 94 5.10 10.81 9.48
C LEU A 94 5.80 9.75 8.64
N LEU A 95 5.06 9.07 7.76
CA LEU A 95 5.62 8.16 6.78
C LEU A 95 5.34 8.70 5.38
N ALA A 96 6.38 8.81 4.56
CA ALA A 96 6.29 9.26 3.18
C ALA A 96 7.25 8.47 2.28
N TYR A 97 7.01 8.49 0.97
CA TYR A 97 8.01 8.04 0.01
C TYR A 97 9.09 9.12 -0.18
N LYS A 98 10.35 8.70 -0.34
CA LYS A 98 11.52 9.60 -0.48
C LYS A 98 11.38 10.59 -1.63
N ASP A 99 10.79 10.18 -2.75
CA ASP A 99 10.65 11.02 -3.93
C ASP A 99 9.68 12.20 -3.68
N GLU A 100 8.72 12.02 -2.74
CA GLU A 100 7.82 13.09 -2.28
C GLU A 100 8.51 14.02 -1.25
N GLU A 101 9.67 13.62 -0.70
CA GLU A 101 10.45 14.39 0.27
C GLU A 101 11.54 15.26 -0.40
N GLU A 102 12.07 14.87 -1.57
CA GLU A 102 13.03 15.69 -2.32
C GLU A 102 12.40 16.97 -2.91
N GLU A 103 11.12 16.96 -3.27
CA GLU A 103 10.36 18.18 -3.62
C GLU A 103 10.30 19.18 -2.44
N LEU A 104 10.34 18.69 -1.19
CA LEU A 104 10.37 19.55 0.00
C LEU A 104 11.76 20.17 0.20
N ARG A 105 12.85 19.41 0.03
CA ARG A 105 14.22 19.91 0.21
C ARG A 105 14.63 20.92 -0.85
N SER A 106 14.18 20.75 -2.09
CA SER A 106 14.45 21.70 -3.18
C SER A 106 13.69 23.03 -3.00
N THR A 107 12.52 23.01 -2.35
CA THR A 107 11.74 24.22 -2.08
C THR A 107 12.27 25.01 -0.86
N GLU A 108 12.81 24.33 0.16
CA GLU A 108 13.42 25.00 1.33
C GLU A 108 14.75 25.73 0.97
N ASN A 109 15.54 25.17 0.05
CA ASN A 109 16.86 25.69 -0.31
C ASN A 109 16.84 26.93 -1.22
N ILE A 110 15.71 27.26 -1.86
CA ILE A 110 15.59 28.47 -2.71
C ILE A 110 15.37 29.75 -1.87
N SER A 111 14.98 29.62 -0.59
CA SER A 111 14.72 30.79 0.28
C SER A 111 15.98 31.40 0.93
N GLY A 112 17.16 30.85 0.66
CA GLY A 112 18.39 31.17 1.38
C GLY A 112 19.50 31.78 0.55
N ASN A 113 19.22 32.63 -0.44
CA ASN A 113 20.28 33.50 -1.01
C ASN A 113 19.71 34.66 -1.81
N LEU A 114 19.65 35.86 -1.21
CA LEU A 114 20.06 37.14 -1.80
C LEU A 114 20.03 38.23 -0.72
N ARG A 115 21.17 38.93 -0.59
CA ARG A 115 21.46 39.96 0.40
C ARG A 115 20.99 41.35 -0.07
N LYS A 116 20.56 42.16 0.93
CA LYS A 116 20.72 43.61 1.17
C LYS A 116 19.76 44.67 0.58
N GLU A 117 19.26 45.50 1.53
CA GLU A 117 18.96 46.96 1.55
C GLU A 117 17.83 47.46 0.58
N GLU A 118 16.85 48.32 0.89
CA GLU A 118 16.53 49.29 1.96
C GLU A 118 15.01 49.66 1.93
N VAL A 119 14.44 50.05 3.08
CA VAL A 119 13.31 50.99 3.39
C VAL A 119 12.00 51.00 2.55
N ALA A 120 10.87 50.63 3.16
CA ALA A 120 9.71 51.49 3.46
C ALA A 120 8.51 50.68 3.99
N PHE A 121 7.80 51.25 4.96
CA PHE A 121 6.64 50.69 5.66
C PHE A 121 5.48 50.36 4.70
N ASP A 122 5.03 49.11 4.70
CA ASP A 122 3.60 48.84 4.50
C ASP A 122 3.18 47.61 5.32
N SER A 123 2.22 47.84 6.20
CA SER A 123 1.68 46.91 7.16
C SER A 123 0.75 45.91 6.47
N THR A 124 1.29 44.77 6.06
CA THR A 124 0.50 43.56 5.79
C THR A 124 1.01 42.40 6.65
N PRO A 125 0.14 41.68 7.37
CA PRO A 125 0.56 40.49 8.10
C PRO A 125 1.06 39.45 7.09
N PRO A 126 2.14 38.71 7.38
CA PRO A 126 2.70 37.76 6.43
C PRO A 126 1.65 36.70 6.13
N SER A 127 1.16 36.67 4.89
CA SER A 127 0.35 35.57 4.39
C SER A 127 1.21 34.33 4.53
N LYS A 128 0.89 33.50 5.54
CA LYS A 128 1.48 32.17 5.69
C LYS A 128 1.22 31.43 4.39
N LYS A 129 2.23 31.34 3.52
CA LYS A 129 2.20 30.50 2.34
C LYS A 129 1.81 29.11 2.82
N ARG A 130 0.64 28.64 2.38
CA ARG A 130 0.21 27.26 2.60
C ARG A 130 1.24 26.39 1.92
N GLY A 131 2.12 25.76 2.70
CA GLY A 131 3.00 24.71 2.19
C GLY A 131 2.11 23.61 1.62
N THR A 132 2.40 23.19 0.40
CA THR A 132 1.82 21.98 -0.18
C THR A 132 2.33 20.82 0.68
N TYR A 133 1.46 20.24 1.50
CA TYR A 133 1.84 19.10 2.32
C TYR A 133 2.02 17.89 1.40
N ALA A 134 3.23 17.32 1.39
CA ALA A 134 3.46 16.01 0.82
C ALA A 134 2.48 15.00 1.44
N VAL A 135 2.08 14.01 0.64
CA VAL A 135 1.02 13.06 1.00
C VAL A 135 1.57 12.02 1.98
N ALA A 136 1.72 12.42 3.24
CA ALA A 136 2.27 11.57 4.28
C ALA A 136 1.17 10.83 5.05
N THR A 137 1.45 9.57 5.40
CA THR A 137 0.66 8.83 6.38
C THR A 137 1.10 9.25 7.78
N VAL A 138 0.18 9.85 8.53
CA VAL A 138 0.44 10.34 9.90
C VAL A 138 -0.10 9.37 10.93
N MET A 139 0.71 9.04 11.93
CA MET A 139 0.31 8.25 13.10
C MET A 139 0.61 9.00 14.40
N GLN A 140 -0.42 9.14 15.22
CA GLN A 140 -0.31 9.60 16.61
C GLN A 140 -0.21 8.39 17.55
N LYS A 141 0.05 8.65 18.83
CA LYS A 141 0.21 7.61 19.86
C LYS A 141 -0.93 6.58 19.87
N THR A 142 -2.18 7.02 19.72
CA THR A 142 -3.35 6.13 19.68
C THR A 142 -3.34 5.20 18.47
N THR A 143 -3.10 5.75 17.28
CA THR A 143 -2.96 4.96 16.03
C THR A 143 -1.80 3.99 16.12
N PHE A 144 -0.66 4.43 16.65
CA PHE A 144 0.53 3.59 16.80
C PHE A 144 0.28 2.42 17.78
N LEU A 145 -0.42 2.67 18.90
CA LEU A 145 -0.82 1.62 19.81
C LEU A 145 -1.77 0.62 19.14
N GLY A 146 -2.73 1.09 18.35
CA GLY A 146 -3.58 0.23 17.53
C GLY A 146 -2.78 -0.68 16.60
N LEU A 147 -1.72 -0.14 15.98
CA LEU A 147 -0.81 -0.90 15.13
C LEU A 147 -0.06 -1.99 15.91
N GLN A 148 0.47 -1.66 17.09
CA GLN A 148 1.14 -2.63 17.97
C GLN A 148 0.20 -3.78 18.38
N ASN A 149 -1.09 -3.49 18.59
CA ASN A 149 -2.06 -4.50 19.00
C ASN A 149 -2.35 -5.53 17.89
N VAL A 150 -2.29 -5.12 16.62
CA VAL A 150 -2.63 -5.99 15.47
C VAL A 150 -1.41 -6.56 14.76
N VAL A 151 -0.19 -6.14 15.11
CA VAL A 151 1.05 -6.50 14.41
C VAL A 151 1.22 -8.03 14.27
N LYS A 152 0.92 -8.80 15.32
CA LYS A 152 1.02 -10.26 15.30
C LYS A 152 0.00 -10.90 14.35
N CYS A 153 -1.20 -10.32 14.25
CA CYS A 153 -2.23 -10.78 13.32
C CYS A 153 -1.82 -10.46 11.87
N VAL A 154 -1.22 -9.29 11.66
CA VAL A 154 -0.65 -8.88 10.37
C VAL A 154 0.45 -9.86 9.94
N ASP A 155 1.37 -10.21 10.83
CA ASP A 155 2.46 -11.15 10.53
C ASP A 155 1.96 -12.56 10.23
N ALA A 156 0.99 -13.05 11.02
CA ALA A 156 0.38 -14.35 10.79
C ALA A 156 -0.32 -14.42 9.42
N HIS A 157 -1.08 -13.38 9.07
CA HIS A 157 -1.76 -13.29 7.76
C HIS A 157 -0.74 -13.16 6.63
N LEU A 158 0.30 -12.34 6.79
CA LEU A 158 1.35 -12.17 5.78
C LEU A 158 2.04 -13.50 5.48
N LYS A 159 2.41 -14.25 6.51
CA LYS A 159 3.02 -15.59 6.37
C LYS A 159 2.09 -16.61 5.72
N GLN A 160 0.79 -16.56 6.04
CA GLN A 160 -0.20 -17.39 5.35
C GLN A 160 -0.25 -17.05 3.86
N LEU A 161 -0.28 -15.76 3.51
CA LEU A 161 -0.29 -15.33 2.10
C LEU A 161 1.00 -15.71 1.37
N GLU A 162 2.16 -15.61 2.01
CA GLU A 162 3.44 -16.09 1.45
C GLU A 162 3.34 -17.57 1.07
N SER A 163 2.77 -18.42 1.94
CA SER A 163 2.61 -19.84 1.64
C SER A 163 1.61 -20.14 0.51
N LEU A 164 0.64 -19.25 0.27
CA LEU A 164 -0.37 -19.40 -0.78
C LEU A 164 0.08 -18.82 -2.13
N THR A 165 1.08 -17.95 -2.13
CA THR A 165 1.45 -17.11 -3.29
C THR A 165 1.77 -17.92 -4.54
N ASP A 166 2.50 -19.03 -4.41
CA ASP A 166 2.87 -19.87 -5.55
C ASP A 166 1.66 -20.53 -6.20
N ASN A 167 0.72 -21.03 -5.39
CA ASN A 167 -0.52 -21.64 -5.87
C ASN A 167 -1.42 -20.61 -6.55
N VAL A 168 -1.52 -19.41 -5.97
CA VAL A 168 -2.27 -18.29 -6.56
C VAL A 168 -1.69 -17.88 -7.90
N ASN A 169 -0.37 -17.74 -8.00
CA ASN A 169 0.29 -17.37 -9.25
C ASN A 169 0.13 -18.44 -10.33
N LYS A 170 0.29 -19.73 -9.99
CA LYS A 170 0.03 -20.83 -10.92
C LYS A 170 -1.42 -20.83 -11.40
N CYS A 171 -2.38 -20.67 -10.47
CA CYS A 171 -3.80 -20.59 -10.79
C CYS A 171 -4.09 -19.41 -11.71
N ALA A 172 -3.55 -18.23 -11.42
CA ALA A 172 -3.71 -17.06 -12.27
C ALA A 172 -3.13 -17.28 -13.68
N GLN A 173 -1.95 -17.89 -13.79
CA GLN A 173 -1.34 -18.20 -15.09
C GLN A 173 -2.19 -19.17 -15.91
N TYR A 174 -2.69 -20.25 -15.32
CA TYR A 174 -3.56 -21.19 -16.02
C TYR A 174 -4.89 -20.54 -16.40
N LEU A 175 -5.47 -19.74 -15.51
CA LEU A 175 -6.68 -18.98 -15.80
C LEU A 175 -6.49 -18.03 -16.97
N ILE A 176 -5.42 -17.24 -16.97
CA ILE A 176 -5.11 -16.31 -18.07
C ILE A 176 -4.99 -17.07 -19.39
N ARG A 177 -4.27 -18.19 -19.41
CA ARG A 177 -4.11 -19.03 -20.60
C ARG A 177 -5.45 -19.56 -21.12
N GLU A 178 -6.31 -20.08 -20.24
CA GLU A 178 -7.64 -20.57 -20.63
C GLU A 178 -8.55 -19.43 -21.13
N ILE A 179 -8.44 -18.25 -20.50
CA ILE A 179 -9.15 -17.04 -20.92
C ILE A 179 -8.71 -16.62 -22.33
N GLU A 180 -7.41 -16.53 -22.58
CA GLU A 180 -6.85 -16.17 -23.90
C GLU A 180 -7.30 -17.13 -25.00
N LEU A 181 -7.40 -18.44 -24.72
CA LEU A 181 -7.90 -19.43 -25.68
C LEU A 181 -9.39 -19.27 -26.01
N LYS A 182 -10.18 -18.73 -25.09
CA LYS A 182 -11.64 -18.55 -25.25
C LYS A 182 -12.02 -17.19 -25.80
N LEU A 183 -11.10 -16.22 -25.77
CA LEU A 183 -11.36 -14.88 -26.28
C LEU A 183 -11.11 -14.78 -27.79
N PRO A 184 -12.04 -14.18 -28.56
CA PRO A 184 -11.81 -13.89 -29.97
C PRO A 184 -10.66 -12.89 -30.17
N VAL A 185 -9.95 -13.00 -31.30
CA VAL A 185 -8.75 -12.20 -31.63
C VAL A 185 -9.08 -10.74 -31.98
N SER A 186 -10.36 -10.39 -32.17
CA SER A 186 -10.80 -9.06 -32.56
C SER A 186 -10.96 -8.10 -31.36
N TYR A 187 -11.12 -6.80 -31.64
CA TYR A 187 -11.44 -5.81 -30.61
C TYR A 187 -12.80 -6.14 -29.97
N ILE A 188 -12.79 -6.42 -28.67
CA ILE A 188 -13.98 -6.84 -27.92
C ILE A 188 -14.22 -5.91 -26.73
N ASN A 189 -15.48 -5.49 -26.58
CA ASN A 189 -15.94 -4.72 -25.44
C ASN A 189 -15.84 -5.53 -24.13
N GLN A 190 -15.48 -4.89 -23.02
CA GLN A 190 -15.42 -5.49 -21.68
C GLN A 190 -16.68 -6.30 -21.31
N GLU A 191 -17.88 -5.84 -21.68
CA GLU A 191 -19.13 -6.55 -21.40
C GLU A 191 -19.26 -7.86 -22.19
N ILE A 192 -18.73 -7.90 -23.42
CA ILE A 192 -18.70 -9.11 -24.23
C ILE A 192 -17.66 -10.10 -23.66
N ILE A 193 -16.50 -9.62 -23.22
CA ILE A 193 -15.50 -10.44 -22.51
C ILE A 193 -16.13 -11.10 -21.28
N LYS A 194 -16.80 -10.32 -20.42
CA LYS A 194 -17.49 -10.85 -19.23
C LYS A 194 -18.54 -11.90 -19.59
N LEU A 195 -19.34 -11.67 -20.64
CA LEU A 195 -20.37 -12.60 -21.09
C LEU A 195 -19.77 -13.93 -21.57
N ILE A 196 -18.71 -13.88 -22.37
CA ILE A 196 -17.98 -15.06 -22.86
C ILE A 196 -17.38 -15.84 -21.69
N LEU A 197 -16.71 -15.16 -20.77
CA LEU A 197 -16.09 -15.81 -19.61
C LEU A 197 -17.13 -16.45 -18.68
N ARG A 198 -18.28 -15.79 -18.49
CA ARG A 198 -19.38 -16.34 -17.71
C ARG A 198 -20.00 -17.57 -18.36
N GLY A 199 -20.12 -17.59 -19.69
CA GLY A 199 -20.63 -18.74 -20.45
C GLY A 199 -19.69 -19.94 -20.48
N ASN A 200 -18.37 -19.71 -20.33
CA ASN A 200 -17.35 -20.76 -20.33
C ASN A 200 -16.84 -21.11 -18.92
N TYR A 201 -17.47 -20.60 -17.86
CA TYR A 201 -16.99 -20.73 -16.48
C TYR A 201 -16.71 -22.18 -16.08
N ASP A 202 -17.68 -23.08 -16.27
CA ASP A 202 -17.55 -24.49 -15.86
C ASP A 202 -16.42 -25.22 -16.63
N GLU A 203 -16.21 -24.86 -17.89
CA GLU A 203 -15.16 -25.45 -18.72
C GLU A 203 -13.78 -24.96 -18.28
N ILE A 204 -13.64 -23.64 -18.05
CA ILE A 204 -12.40 -23.03 -17.55
C ILE A 204 -12.05 -23.61 -16.18
N GLU A 205 -13.03 -23.69 -15.26
CA GLU A 205 -12.84 -24.27 -13.93
C GLU A 205 -12.35 -25.72 -14.03
N ARG A 206 -13.00 -26.54 -14.85
CA ARG A 206 -12.58 -27.93 -15.05
C ARG A 206 -11.16 -28.03 -15.60
N ASN A 207 -10.79 -27.19 -16.57
CA ASN A 207 -9.47 -27.21 -17.20
C ASN A 207 -8.35 -26.71 -16.27
N VAL A 208 -8.65 -25.78 -15.37
CA VAL A 208 -7.69 -25.34 -14.34
C VAL A 208 -7.55 -26.40 -13.24
N ARG A 209 -8.66 -27.04 -12.84
CA ARG A 209 -8.66 -28.12 -11.85
C ARG A 209 -7.83 -29.33 -12.28
N THR A 210 -7.71 -29.62 -13.57
CA THR A 210 -6.84 -30.71 -14.06
C THR A 210 -5.35 -30.37 -14.02
N GLN A 211 -5.00 -29.09 -13.90
CA GLN A 211 -3.62 -28.60 -13.93
C GLN A 211 -3.05 -28.29 -12.54
N ILE A 212 -3.90 -28.19 -11.52
CA ILE A 212 -3.48 -27.89 -10.14
C ILE A 212 -3.78 -29.10 -9.24
N ASN A 213 -2.72 -29.59 -8.58
CA ASN A 213 -2.80 -30.75 -7.70
C ASN A 213 -3.45 -30.44 -6.34
N ASP A 214 -3.40 -29.17 -5.89
CA ASP A 214 -3.99 -28.74 -4.62
C ASP A 214 -5.47 -28.40 -4.81
N LEU A 215 -6.30 -29.44 -4.79
CA LEU A 215 -7.76 -29.31 -4.96
C LEU A 215 -8.40 -28.55 -3.80
N THR A 216 -7.85 -28.64 -2.59
CA THR A 216 -8.36 -27.94 -1.41
C THR A 216 -8.16 -26.43 -1.54
N PHE A 217 -7.00 -26.00 -2.07
CA PHE A 217 -6.77 -24.61 -2.45
C PHE A 217 -7.81 -24.14 -3.47
N LEU A 218 -8.04 -24.92 -4.54
CA LEU A 218 -8.97 -24.53 -5.59
C LEU A 218 -10.40 -24.39 -5.09
N ASP A 219 -10.89 -25.32 -4.27
CA ASP A 219 -12.24 -25.27 -3.72
C ASP A 219 -12.50 -23.99 -2.89
N ILE A 220 -11.46 -23.48 -2.23
CA ILE A 220 -11.58 -22.30 -1.37
C ILE A 220 -11.37 -21.01 -2.15
N TYR A 221 -10.41 -20.99 -3.08
CA TYR A 221 -9.88 -19.74 -3.64
C TYR A 221 -10.17 -19.52 -5.13
N PHE A 222 -10.55 -20.56 -5.88
CA PHE A 222 -10.70 -20.47 -7.34
C PHE A 222 -11.68 -19.37 -7.74
N SER A 223 -12.90 -19.37 -7.19
CA SER A 223 -13.92 -18.37 -7.54
C SER A 223 -13.48 -16.96 -7.18
N ILE A 224 -12.73 -16.77 -6.09
CA ILE A 224 -12.21 -15.46 -5.69
C ILE A 224 -11.16 -14.98 -6.70
N ILE A 225 -10.22 -15.84 -7.09
CA ILE A 225 -9.17 -15.51 -8.08
C ILE A 225 -9.81 -15.22 -9.44
N PHE A 226 -10.77 -16.04 -9.86
CA PHE A 226 -11.49 -15.86 -11.13
C PHE A 226 -12.25 -14.53 -11.17
N LEU A 227 -13.02 -14.22 -10.12
CA LEU A 227 -13.75 -12.95 -10.03
C LEU A 227 -12.81 -11.75 -9.99
N GLU A 228 -11.71 -11.83 -9.23
CA GLU A 228 -10.73 -10.74 -9.14
C GLU A 228 -10.07 -10.47 -10.49
N LEU A 229 -9.69 -11.52 -11.24
CA LEU A 229 -9.11 -11.38 -12.59
C LEU A 229 -10.09 -10.74 -13.59
N ILE A 230 -11.39 -11.01 -13.46
CA ILE A 230 -12.43 -10.44 -14.33
C ILE A 230 -12.84 -9.02 -13.88
N SER A 231 -12.84 -8.77 -12.57
CA SER A 231 -13.27 -7.50 -11.99
C SER A 231 -12.18 -6.42 -12.09
N LEU A 232 -10.90 -6.79 -12.04
CA LEU A 232 -9.79 -5.84 -12.09
C LEU A 232 -9.16 -5.73 -13.48
N ARG A 233 -8.47 -4.59 -13.65
CA ARG A 233 -7.45 -4.19 -14.64
C ARG A 233 -6.47 -5.28 -15.14
N GLY A 234 -6.50 -6.51 -14.62
CA GLY A 234 -5.61 -7.62 -15.00
C GLY A 234 -5.78 -8.01 -16.46
N ILE A 235 -6.95 -8.50 -16.84
CA ILE A 235 -7.23 -8.93 -18.22
C ILE A 235 -6.98 -7.80 -19.24
N MET A 236 -7.36 -6.56 -18.93
CA MET A 236 -7.12 -5.41 -19.84
C MET A 236 -5.66 -4.94 -19.91
N LYS A 237 -4.81 -5.20 -18.91
CA LYS A 237 -3.36 -4.93 -19.03
C LYS A 237 -2.61 -6.02 -19.81
N PHE A 238 -3.18 -7.23 -19.90
CA PHE A 238 -2.56 -8.36 -20.61
C PHE A 238 -3.05 -8.49 -22.07
N LEU A 239 -4.23 -7.93 -22.39
CA LEU A 239 -4.83 -8.03 -23.74
C LEU A 239 -4.76 -6.73 -24.57
N ILE A 240 -4.15 -5.66 -24.05
CA ILE A 240 -3.86 -4.39 -24.77
C ILE A 240 -2.34 -4.17 -24.73
#